data_AF-A0A5B2VI62-F1
#
_entry.id   AF-A0A5B2VI62-F1
#
_cell.length_a   1.000
_cell.length_b   1.000
_cell.length_c   1.000
_cell.angle_alpha   90.00
_cell.angle_beta   90.00
_cell.angle_gamma   90.00
#
_symmetry.space_group_name_H-M   'P 1'
#
loop_
_entity.id
_entity.type
_entity.pdbx_description
1 polymer ?
#
loop_
_entity_poly.entity_id
_entity_poly.type
_entity_poly.pdbx_seq_one_letter_code
_entity_poly.pdbx_strand_id
1 'polypeptide(L)'
;MKRALLFFFVAFNFLYVKTFGQIVDIDYRAAYKRAALVNPQKDYKEADVQVLKNGFVDFLTDGNILASARLLRINIGERDKFYLPLFIYTGASGNAFGSDKLNETTVSNLLNPIGGTVNLSFSGLQLIIPSTTVTRLEFAYQAGGRLINGKDSITGENLHFFNGMINAGLSFQTGAWTPDDPENMGIFYAQAKFVAAISSQGEYERMFGKGLIDNGYLLGYAIDAGIEINRVISAKLGVYQYTNHGNIELLKSPVVKFSLDYTLRK
;
A
#
# COMPACT_ATOMS: atom_id res chain seq x y z
N MET A 1 -5.84 -26.52 15.05
CA MET A 1 -5.46 -25.10 15.36
C MET A 1 -4.03 -24.91 15.88
N LYS A 2 -3.46 -25.76 16.75
CA LYS A 2 -2.11 -25.52 17.33
C LYS A 2 -0.91 -25.62 16.36
N ARG A 3 -1.05 -26.27 15.21
CA ARG A 3 0.04 -26.42 14.21
C ARG A 3 0.19 -25.25 13.24
N ALA A 4 -0.86 -24.44 13.03
CA ALA A 4 -0.82 -23.26 12.18
C ALA A 4 -0.10 -22.07 12.86
N LEU A 5 -0.25 -21.94 14.19
CA LEU A 5 0.46 -20.92 14.97
C LEU A 5 1.98 -21.15 14.98
N LEU A 6 2.43 -22.40 14.95
CA LEU A 6 3.85 -22.75 14.99
C LEU A 6 4.56 -22.41 13.67
N PHE A 7 3.88 -22.53 12.53
CA PHE A 7 4.41 -22.09 11.23
C PHE A 7 4.53 -20.56 11.15
N PHE A 8 3.59 -19.82 11.75
CA PHE A 8 3.67 -18.36 11.85
C PHE A 8 4.83 -17.89 12.74
N PHE A 9 5.18 -18.66 13.78
CA PHE A 9 6.24 -18.32 14.73
C PHE A 9 7.64 -18.70 14.22
N VAL A 10 7.77 -19.80 13.47
CA VAL A 10 9.07 -20.27 12.94
C VAL A 10 9.51 -19.48 11.69
N ALA A 11 8.57 -18.98 10.87
CA ALA A 11 8.91 -18.04 9.79
C ALA A 11 9.43 -16.69 10.31
N PHE A 12 9.11 -16.31 11.55
CA PHE A 12 9.47 -15.01 12.13
C PHE A 12 10.89 -14.97 12.75
N ASN A 13 11.54 -16.11 12.97
CA ASN A 13 12.77 -16.19 13.77
C ASN A 13 14.09 -16.19 12.97
N PHE A 14 14.07 -16.05 11.64
CA PHE A 14 15.30 -15.99 10.81
C PHE A 14 15.42 -14.75 9.94
N LEU A 15 14.63 -13.74 10.22
CA LEU A 15 14.44 -12.62 9.31
C LEU A 15 15.12 -11.39 9.93
N TYR A 16 16.30 -11.05 9.39
CA TYR A 16 16.87 -9.70 9.45
C TYR A 16 15.90 -8.75 8.72
N VAL A 17 14.75 -8.46 9.32
CA VAL A 17 13.73 -7.58 8.74
C VAL A 17 14.14 -6.14 9.02
N LYS A 18 14.74 -5.50 8.03
CA LYS A 18 14.91 -4.05 8.02
C LYS A 18 13.61 -3.43 7.52
N THR A 19 12.62 -3.28 8.39
CA THR A 19 11.29 -2.78 8.04
C THR A 19 11.31 -1.28 7.71
N PHE A 20 11.37 -0.90 6.45
CA PHE A 20 11.02 0.47 6.08
C PHE A 20 10.07 0.42 4.90
N GLY A 21 9.10 1.33 4.94
CA GLY A 21 8.33 1.76 3.79
C GLY A 21 6.99 1.04 3.61
N GLN A 22 5.94 1.82 3.35
CA GLN A 22 4.80 1.32 2.60
C GLN A 22 5.27 0.73 1.27
N ILE A 23 4.37 -0.02 0.62
CA ILE A 23 4.42 -0.34 -0.82
C ILE A 23 4.47 0.93 -1.73
N VAL A 24 4.46 2.12 -1.11
CA VAL A 24 4.54 3.45 -1.72
C VAL A 24 5.79 4.24 -1.28
N ASP A 25 6.50 3.82 -0.24
CA ASP A 25 7.68 4.56 0.24
C ASP A 25 8.94 4.00 -0.42
N ILE A 26 9.56 4.83 -1.25
CA ILE A 26 10.86 4.59 -1.86
C ILE A 26 11.93 4.46 -0.78
N ASP A 27 12.81 3.46 -0.93
CA ASP A 27 13.91 3.30 0.00
C ASP A 27 15.03 4.31 -0.31
N TYR A 28 15.45 5.11 0.66
CA TYR A 28 16.50 6.13 0.51
C TYR A 28 17.87 5.74 1.09
N ARG A 29 18.06 4.52 1.62
CA ARG A 29 19.28 4.14 2.37
C ARG A 29 20.58 4.38 1.60
N ALA A 30 20.64 3.98 0.33
CA ALA A 30 21.83 4.17 -0.49
C ALA A 30 22.08 5.65 -0.82
N ALA A 31 21.02 6.42 -1.07
CA ALA A 31 21.13 7.86 -1.32
C ALA A 31 21.60 8.62 -0.07
N TYR A 32 21.10 8.26 1.12
CA TYR A 32 21.57 8.84 2.38
C TYR A 32 23.02 8.50 2.68
N LYS A 33 23.46 7.25 2.43
CA LYS A 33 24.88 6.90 2.58
C LYS A 33 25.78 7.70 1.63
N ARG A 34 25.37 7.91 0.38
CA ARG A 34 26.11 8.76 -0.56
C ARG A 34 26.12 10.23 -0.11
N ALA A 35 24.97 10.78 0.27
CA ALA A 35 24.87 12.16 0.74
C ALA A 35 25.70 12.40 2.01
N ALA A 36 25.73 11.45 2.95
CA ALA A 36 26.57 11.52 4.16
C ALA A 36 28.07 11.43 3.86
N LEU A 37 28.48 10.75 2.78
CA LEU A 37 29.87 10.76 2.32
C LEU A 37 30.26 12.10 1.68
N VAL A 38 29.31 12.79 1.05
CA VAL A 38 29.52 14.09 0.40
C VAL A 38 29.42 15.25 1.40
N ASN A 39 28.56 15.13 2.42
CA ASN A 39 28.35 16.15 3.45
C ASN A 39 28.11 15.49 4.83
N PRO A 40 29.20 15.16 5.58
CA PRO A 40 29.11 14.37 6.81
C PRO A 40 28.46 15.08 8.00
N GLN A 41 28.09 16.36 7.87
CA GLN A 41 27.42 17.12 8.94
C GLN A 41 25.89 16.99 8.96
N LYS A 42 25.25 16.40 7.93
CA LYS A 42 23.79 16.16 7.93
C LYS A 42 23.47 14.78 8.50
N ASP A 43 23.25 14.72 9.82
CA ASP A 43 22.76 13.52 10.49
C ASP A 43 21.25 13.36 10.19
N TYR A 44 20.91 12.57 9.17
CA TYR A 44 19.52 12.35 8.75
C TYR A 44 18.77 11.47 9.76
N LYS A 45 18.34 12.05 10.87
CA LYS A 45 17.42 11.41 11.82
C LYS A 45 15.98 11.55 11.33
N GLU A 46 15.44 10.48 10.75
CA GLU A 46 13.98 10.33 10.62
C GLU A 46 13.36 10.44 12.03
N ALA A 47 12.42 11.37 12.20
CA ALA A 47 11.70 11.56 13.46
C ALA A 47 10.88 10.32 13.85
N ASP A 48 10.86 10.00 15.15
CA ASP A 48 10.20 8.82 15.71
C ASP A 48 8.68 8.83 15.51
N VAL A 49 8.10 10.02 15.38
CA VAL A 49 6.69 10.24 15.09
C VAL A 49 6.55 11.24 13.94
N GLN A 50 5.76 10.88 12.92
CA GLN A 50 5.41 11.75 11.81
C GLN A 50 3.90 11.95 11.76
N VAL A 51 3.46 13.21 11.78
CA VAL A 51 2.04 13.60 11.79
C VAL A 51 1.72 14.37 10.51
N LEU A 52 0.66 13.97 9.80
CA LEU A 52 0.10 14.66 8.63
C LEU A 52 1.13 15.09 7.58
N LYS A 53 2.15 14.26 7.34
CA LYS A 53 3.21 14.58 6.36
C LYS A 53 2.86 14.22 4.94
N ASN A 54 1.90 13.32 4.72
CA ASN A 54 1.64 12.74 3.41
C ASN A 54 0.17 12.78 3.07
N GLY A 55 -0.11 13.23 1.85
CA GLY A 55 -1.42 13.07 1.22
C GLY A 55 -1.29 12.25 -0.06
N PHE A 56 -2.35 11.52 -0.35
CA PHE A 56 -2.46 10.59 -1.47
C PHE A 56 -3.76 10.89 -2.20
N VAL A 57 -3.70 11.02 -3.52
CA VAL A 57 -4.87 11.21 -4.36
C VAL A 57 -4.81 10.20 -5.50
N ASP A 58 -5.80 9.33 -5.55
CA ASP A 58 -5.96 8.31 -6.57
C ASP A 58 -7.14 8.64 -7.48
N PHE A 59 -6.90 8.59 -8.79
CA PHE A 59 -7.90 8.66 -9.85
C PHE A 59 -8.04 7.29 -10.49
N LEU A 60 -9.26 6.77 -10.57
CA LEU A 60 -9.54 5.42 -11.03
C LEU A 60 -10.34 5.46 -12.33
N THR A 61 -10.12 4.48 -13.22
CA THR A 61 -10.85 4.40 -14.50
C THR A 61 -12.33 4.06 -14.35
N ASP A 62 -12.75 3.61 -13.18
CA ASP A 62 -14.16 3.44 -12.80
C ASP A 62 -14.83 4.78 -12.43
N GLY A 63 -14.08 5.90 -12.45
CA GLY A 63 -14.61 7.23 -12.16
C GLY A 63 -14.52 7.65 -10.69
N ASN A 64 -14.02 6.78 -9.81
CA ASN A 64 -13.78 7.10 -8.41
C ASN A 64 -12.54 7.97 -8.21
N ILE A 65 -12.64 8.87 -7.23
CA ILE A 65 -11.50 9.55 -6.62
C ILE A 65 -11.37 9.07 -5.18
N LEU A 66 -10.17 8.62 -4.81
CA LEU A 66 -9.83 8.28 -3.43
C LEU A 66 -8.79 9.28 -2.93
N ALA A 67 -9.12 9.99 -1.85
CA ALA A 67 -8.18 10.86 -1.16
C ALA A 67 -7.85 10.23 0.19
N SER A 68 -6.57 10.17 0.54
CA SER A 68 -6.12 9.64 1.83
C SER A 68 -4.98 10.47 2.40
N ALA A 69 -4.82 10.43 3.72
CA ALA A 69 -3.74 11.09 4.42
C ALA A 69 -3.12 10.14 5.44
N ARG A 70 -1.78 10.18 5.56
CA ARG A 70 -1.06 9.51 6.65
C ARG A 70 -1.17 10.37 7.90
N LEU A 71 -2.04 9.96 8.82
CA LEU A 71 -2.23 10.63 10.10
C LEU A 71 -1.01 10.47 10.98
N LEU A 72 -0.54 9.23 11.12
CA LEU A 72 0.49 8.87 12.06
C LEU A 72 1.37 7.74 11.52
N ARG A 73 2.68 7.89 11.75
CA ARG A 73 3.65 6.78 11.69
C ARG A 73 4.25 6.62 13.09
N ILE A 74 4.10 5.43 13.65
CA ILE A 74 4.71 5.03 14.92
C ILE A 74 5.74 3.94 14.61
N ASN A 75 6.99 4.18 14.98
CA ASN A 75 8.03 3.19 14.83
C ASN A 75 8.16 2.37 16.13
N ILE A 76 7.93 1.06 16.07
CA ILE A 76 8.02 0.16 17.24
C ILE A 76 9.34 -0.61 17.17
N GLY A 77 10.14 -0.54 18.24
CA GLY A 77 11.38 -1.30 18.42
C GLY A 77 12.66 -0.54 18.03
N GLU A 78 13.77 -1.27 17.91
CA GLU A 78 15.11 -0.75 17.59
C GLU A 78 15.49 -1.04 16.12
N ARG A 79 15.93 -0.02 15.38
CA ARG A 79 16.21 -0.09 13.94
C ARG A 79 17.15 -1.22 13.50
N ASP A 80 18.14 -1.56 14.33
CA ASP A 80 19.16 -2.56 14.02
C ASP A 80 18.86 -3.96 14.61
N LYS A 81 17.71 -4.11 15.30
CA LYS A 81 17.26 -5.39 15.87
C LYS A 81 15.86 -5.73 15.35
N PHE A 82 14.84 -5.41 16.15
CA PHE A 82 13.44 -5.57 15.81
C PHE A 82 12.84 -4.20 15.53
N TYR A 83 12.34 -3.99 14.32
CA TYR A 83 11.73 -2.74 13.92
C TYR A 83 10.38 -3.05 13.24
N LEU A 84 9.34 -2.29 13.56
CA LEU A 84 8.01 -2.43 12.95
C LEU A 84 7.36 -1.05 12.83
N PRO A 85 7.29 -0.46 11.63
CA PRO A 85 6.57 0.78 11.42
C PRO A 85 5.07 0.49 11.32
N LEU A 86 4.31 1.01 12.28
CA LEU A 86 2.87 1.04 12.26
C LEU A 86 2.40 2.36 11.66
N PHE A 87 1.44 2.26 10.76
CA PHE A 87 0.89 3.39 10.04
C PHE A 87 -0.61 3.49 10.25
N ILE A 88 -1.09 4.73 10.38
CA ILE A 88 -2.50 5.08 10.48
C ILE A 88 -2.84 6.01 9.32
N TYR A 89 -3.74 5.58 8.46
CA TYR A 89 -4.31 6.39 7.39
C TYR A 89 -5.78 6.67 7.67
N THR A 90 -6.23 7.80 7.16
CA THR A 90 -7.65 8.08 6.99
C THR A 90 -7.89 8.49 5.54
N GLY A 91 -9.06 8.15 5.02
CA GLY A 91 -9.41 8.42 3.65
C GLY A 91 -10.88 8.75 3.47
N ALA A 92 -11.14 9.45 2.38
CA ALA A 92 -12.46 9.68 1.84
C ALA A 92 -12.46 9.24 0.38
N SER A 93 -13.56 8.63 -0.04
CA SER A 93 -13.75 8.15 -1.39
C SER A 93 -15.08 8.64 -1.92
N GLY A 94 -15.14 8.98 -3.19
CA GLY A 94 -16.39 9.34 -3.84
C GLY A 94 -16.30 9.16 -5.35
N ASN A 95 -17.46 9.03 -5.98
CA ASN A 95 -17.57 9.08 -7.43
C ASN A 95 -17.45 10.52 -7.90
N ALA A 96 -16.49 10.79 -8.77
CA ALA A 96 -16.32 12.10 -9.37
C ALA A 96 -16.88 12.16 -10.79
N PHE A 97 -16.82 11.05 -11.53
CA PHE A 97 -17.25 10.96 -12.92
C PHE A 97 -17.94 9.61 -13.18
N GLY A 98 -19.01 9.57 -13.98
CA GLY A 98 -19.68 8.31 -14.38
C GLY A 98 -20.90 7.91 -13.53
N SER A 99 -21.49 6.76 -13.87
CA SER A 99 -22.65 6.18 -13.16
C SER A 99 -22.18 5.26 -12.03
N ASP A 100 -22.58 5.54 -10.80
CA ASP A 100 -22.24 4.76 -9.61
C ASP A 100 -22.87 3.36 -9.67
N LYS A 101 -22.09 2.33 -10.07
CA LYS A 101 -22.54 0.95 -9.85
C LYS A 101 -22.48 0.66 -8.35
N LEU A 102 -23.49 -0.02 -7.84
CA LEU A 102 -23.56 -0.38 -6.43
C LEU A 102 -22.26 -1.08 -6.00
N ASN A 103 -21.62 -0.57 -4.95
CA ASN A 103 -20.36 -1.08 -4.39
C ASN A 103 -19.10 -0.94 -5.28
N GLU A 104 -19.13 -0.16 -6.35
CA GLU A 104 -17.94 0.10 -7.18
C GLU A 104 -16.82 0.78 -6.38
N THR A 105 -17.13 1.89 -5.70
CA THR A 105 -16.19 2.57 -4.79
C THR A 105 -15.68 1.63 -3.68
N THR A 106 -16.52 0.70 -3.22
CA THR A 106 -16.15 -0.29 -2.20
C THR A 106 -15.07 -1.23 -2.73
N VAL A 107 -15.24 -1.76 -3.95
CA VAL A 107 -14.25 -2.62 -4.60
C VAL A 107 -12.93 -1.88 -4.80
N SER A 108 -12.96 -0.62 -5.22
CA SER A 108 -11.74 0.16 -5.41
C SER A 108 -11.02 0.46 -4.10
N ASN A 109 -11.78 0.71 -3.02
CA ASN A 109 -11.22 0.79 -1.66
C ASN A 109 -10.61 -0.54 -1.21
N LEU A 110 -11.21 -1.68 -1.56
CA LEU A 110 -10.67 -3.00 -1.25
C LEU A 110 -9.36 -3.28 -2.01
N LEU A 111 -9.25 -2.88 -3.28
CA LEU A 111 -8.02 -3.01 -4.04
C LEU A 111 -6.90 -2.09 -3.55
N ASN A 112 -7.26 -0.90 -3.04
CA ASN A 112 -6.28 0.11 -2.68
C ASN A 112 -5.59 -0.20 -1.34
N PRO A 113 -4.25 -0.36 -1.29
CA PRO A 113 -3.53 -0.69 -0.05
C PRO A 113 -3.66 0.35 1.08
N ILE A 114 -4.04 1.58 0.75
CA ILE A 114 -4.30 2.66 1.71
C ILE A 114 -5.78 3.07 1.78
N GLY A 115 -6.64 2.36 1.05
CA GLY A 115 -8.08 2.64 1.01
C GLY A 115 -8.79 2.36 2.34
N GLY A 116 -10.04 2.78 2.39
CA GLY A 116 -10.89 2.75 3.58
C GLY A 116 -10.93 4.07 4.36
N THR A 117 -11.93 4.19 5.22
CA THR A 117 -12.12 5.39 6.07
C THR A 117 -10.99 5.52 7.10
N VAL A 118 -10.60 4.38 7.65
CA VAL A 118 -9.50 4.23 8.61
C VAL A 118 -8.71 2.98 8.21
N ASN A 119 -7.39 3.09 8.12
CA ASN A 119 -6.52 1.98 7.76
C ASN A 119 -5.34 1.92 8.73
N LEU A 120 -5.19 0.77 9.38
CA LEU A 120 -4.13 0.45 10.31
C LEU A 120 -3.28 -0.65 9.68
N SER A 121 -2.04 -0.33 9.31
CA SER A 121 -1.18 -1.32 8.67
C SER A 121 0.29 -1.17 9.04
N PHE A 122 1.01 -2.26 8.86
CA PHE A 122 2.45 -2.29 8.89
C PHE A 122 2.95 -2.74 7.51
N SER A 123 4.18 -2.36 7.20
CA SER A 123 4.80 -2.70 5.93
C SER A 123 6.32 -2.74 6.05
N GLY A 124 6.95 -3.35 5.05
CA GLY A 124 8.40 -3.41 4.98
C GLY A 124 8.91 -3.82 3.62
N LEU A 125 10.21 -3.65 3.46
CA LEU A 125 11.00 -4.02 2.29
C LEU A 125 12.13 -4.96 2.74
N GLN A 126 12.24 -6.09 2.05
CA GLN A 126 13.33 -7.03 2.25
C GLN A 126 14.19 -7.07 0.98
N LEU A 127 15.48 -6.77 1.11
CA LEU A 127 16.42 -6.89 -0.01
C LEU A 127 16.47 -8.33 -0.51
N ILE A 128 16.23 -8.51 -1.81
CA ILE A 128 16.42 -9.80 -2.49
C ILE A 128 17.86 -9.89 -2.98
N ILE A 129 18.34 -8.80 -3.59
CA ILE A 129 19.71 -8.68 -4.08
C ILE A 129 20.41 -7.58 -3.26
N PRO A 130 21.49 -7.92 -2.52
CA PRO A 130 22.29 -6.92 -1.83
C PRO A 130 22.80 -5.86 -2.82
N SER A 131 22.39 -4.60 -2.63
CA SER A 131 22.87 -3.46 -3.42
C SER A 131 23.31 -2.35 -2.49
N THR A 132 24.45 -1.75 -2.80
CA THR A 132 24.93 -0.51 -2.17
C THR A 132 24.51 0.74 -2.94
N THR A 133 23.78 0.56 -4.04
CA THR A 133 23.36 1.61 -4.94
C THR A 133 21.85 1.86 -4.82
N VAL A 134 21.39 2.91 -5.51
CA VAL A 134 19.97 3.25 -5.58
C VAL A 134 19.19 2.16 -6.30
N THR A 135 19.82 1.52 -7.30
CA THR A 135 19.26 0.41 -8.06
C THR A 135 19.17 -0.83 -7.18
N ARG A 136 17.96 -1.34 -6.97
CA ARG A 136 17.71 -2.48 -6.07
C ARG A 136 16.49 -3.29 -6.49
N LEU A 137 16.49 -4.55 -6.06
CA LEU A 137 15.35 -5.45 -6.14
C LEU A 137 15.01 -5.94 -4.73
N GLU A 138 13.76 -5.73 -4.33
CA GLU A 138 13.26 -5.95 -2.99
C GLU A 138 11.94 -6.71 -3.02
N PHE A 139 11.67 -7.44 -1.94
CA PHE A 139 10.37 -8.00 -1.63
C PHE A 139 9.64 -7.01 -0.73
N ALA A 140 8.56 -6.43 -1.23
CA ALA A 140 7.70 -5.52 -0.49
C ALA A 140 6.52 -6.27 0.10
N TYR A 141 6.14 -5.92 1.33
CA TYR A 141 4.93 -6.45 1.94
C TYR A 141 4.23 -5.39 2.79
N GLN A 142 2.91 -5.51 2.89
CA GLN A 142 2.05 -4.70 3.75
C GLN A 142 0.90 -5.58 4.23
N ALA A 143 0.58 -5.49 5.51
CA ALA A 143 -0.59 -6.15 6.06
C ALA A 143 -1.23 -5.29 7.15
N GLY A 144 -2.53 -5.48 7.37
CA GLY A 144 -3.26 -4.68 8.31
C GLY A 144 -4.76 -4.89 8.27
N GLY A 145 -5.46 -3.95 8.88
CA GLY A 145 -6.91 -3.90 8.90
C GLY A 145 -7.42 -2.51 8.59
N ARG A 146 -8.57 -2.44 7.94
CA ARG A 146 -9.20 -1.18 7.54
C ARG A 146 -10.70 -1.24 7.71
N LEU A 147 -11.29 -0.09 8.02
CA LEU A 147 -12.73 0.11 8.03
C LEU A 147 -13.19 0.51 6.63
N ILE A 148 -14.05 -0.30 6.04
CA ILE A 148 -14.59 -0.10 4.70
C ILE A 148 -16.08 0.25 4.80
N ASN A 149 -16.51 1.16 3.93
CA ASN A 149 -17.91 1.45 3.72
C ASN A 149 -18.38 0.77 2.44
N GLY A 150 -19.59 0.22 2.46
CA GLY A 150 -20.28 -0.31 1.29
C GLY A 150 -21.79 -0.14 1.42
N LYS A 151 -22.53 -0.82 0.56
CA LYS A 151 -23.99 -0.88 0.59
C LYS A 151 -24.46 -2.33 0.50
N ASP A 152 -25.55 -2.62 1.18
CA ASP A 152 -26.21 -3.93 1.07
C ASP A 152 -26.79 -4.07 -0.34
N SER A 153 -26.50 -5.19 -1.02
CA SER A 153 -26.92 -5.45 -2.40
C SER A 153 -28.43 -5.57 -2.54
N ILE A 154 -29.14 -5.92 -1.45
CA ILE A 154 -30.59 -6.12 -1.45
C ILE A 154 -31.31 -4.88 -0.93
N THR A 155 -30.90 -4.36 0.23
CA THR A 155 -31.63 -3.25 0.88
C THR A 155 -31.13 -1.87 0.45
N GLY A 156 -29.91 -1.78 -0.10
CA GLY A 156 -29.25 -0.51 -0.43
C GLY A 156 -28.74 0.26 0.79
N GLU A 157 -28.92 -0.27 2.01
CA GLU A 157 -28.50 0.36 3.25
C GLU A 157 -26.97 0.42 3.37
N ASN A 158 -26.47 1.45 4.05
CA ASN A 158 -25.03 1.59 4.29
C ASN A 158 -24.49 0.46 5.17
N LEU A 159 -23.36 -0.10 4.76
CA LEU A 159 -22.59 -1.10 5.48
C LEU A 159 -21.26 -0.52 5.92
N HIS A 160 -20.88 -0.80 7.16
CA HIS A 160 -19.57 -0.48 7.69
C HIS A 160 -18.99 -1.76 8.27
N PHE A 161 -17.85 -2.20 7.74
CA PHE A 161 -17.24 -3.46 8.16
C PHE A 161 -15.73 -3.38 8.20
N PHE A 162 -15.15 -4.23 9.05
CA PHE A 162 -13.72 -4.38 9.15
C PHE A 162 -13.22 -5.37 8.10
N ASN A 163 -12.13 -5.01 7.42
CA ASN A 163 -11.49 -5.80 6.39
C ASN A 163 -10.01 -5.96 6.71
N GLY A 164 -9.53 -7.21 6.77
CA GLY A 164 -8.11 -7.51 6.77
C GLY A 164 -7.53 -7.35 5.36
N MET A 165 -6.29 -6.90 5.26
CA MET A 165 -5.61 -6.77 3.97
C MET A 165 -4.18 -7.31 4.03
N ILE A 166 -3.74 -7.88 2.90
CA ILE A 166 -2.36 -8.29 2.66
C ILE A 166 -2.00 -7.85 1.25
N ASN A 167 -0.82 -7.28 1.11
CA ASN A 167 -0.19 -6.98 -0.17
C ASN A 167 1.25 -7.46 -0.09
N ALA A 168 1.73 -8.18 -1.10
CA ALA A 168 3.11 -8.65 -1.11
C ALA A 168 3.62 -8.87 -2.54
N GLY A 169 4.88 -8.57 -2.81
CA GLY A 169 5.42 -8.72 -4.16
C GLY A 169 6.83 -8.19 -4.36
N LEU A 170 7.24 -8.15 -5.62
CA LEU A 170 8.55 -7.65 -6.02
C LEU A 170 8.46 -6.15 -6.28
N SER A 171 9.47 -5.42 -5.81
CA SER A 171 9.68 -4.00 -6.06
C SER A 171 11.08 -3.79 -6.62
N PHE A 172 11.14 -3.19 -7.79
CA PHE A 172 12.36 -2.70 -8.41
C PHE A 172 12.41 -1.19 -8.29
N GLN A 173 13.56 -0.65 -7.92
CA GLN A 173 13.79 0.78 -7.84
C GLN A 173 15.13 1.11 -8.49
N THR A 174 15.24 2.29 -9.10
CA THR A 174 16.50 2.85 -9.59
C THR A 174 16.48 4.38 -9.57
N GLY A 175 17.65 5.01 -9.67
CA GLY A 175 17.75 6.47 -9.80
C GLY A 175 17.15 6.94 -11.13
N ALA A 176 16.49 8.10 -11.11
CA ALA A 176 15.90 8.76 -12.26
C ALA A 176 16.25 10.25 -12.26
N TRP A 177 16.78 10.76 -13.38
CA TRP A 177 17.32 12.11 -13.61
C TRP A 177 18.30 12.62 -12.53
N THR A 178 19.06 13.65 -12.89
CA THR A 178 20.10 14.27 -12.04
C THR A 178 20.96 13.26 -11.26
N PRO A 179 21.58 12.25 -11.92
CA PRO A 179 22.34 11.20 -11.24
C PRO A 179 23.58 11.75 -10.50
N ASP A 180 24.05 12.93 -10.91
CA ASP A 180 25.21 13.62 -10.34
C ASP A 180 24.86 14.47 -9.11
N ASP A 181 23.57 14.63 -8.79
CA ASP A 181 23.10 15.32 -7.59
C ASP A 181 22.26 14.37 -6.71
N PRO A 182 22.88 13.62 -5.78
CA PRO A 182 22.19 12.68 -4.91
C PRO A 182 21.14 13.30 -3.98
N GLU A 183 21.18 14.62 -3.73
CA GLU A 183 20.19 15.31 -2.92
C GLU A 183 18.88 15.53 -3.70
N ASN A 184 18.96 15.73 -5.02
CA ASN A 184 17.82 16.00 -5.90
C ASN A 184 17.51 14.88 -6.91
N MET A 185 18.30 13.80 -6.90
CA MET A 185 18.06 12.61 -7.72
C MET A 185 16.65 12.08 -7.51
N GLY A 186 15.89 12.02 -8.59
CA GLY A 186 14.59 11.38 -8.61
C GLY A 186 14.71 9.87 -8.56
N ILE A 187 13.58 9.20 -8.41
CA ILE A 187 13.54 7.74 -8.31
C ILE A 187 12.47 7.22 -9.24
N PHE A 188 12.84 6.23 -10.05
CA PHE A 188 11.88 5.37 -10.74
C PHE A 188 11.68 4.11 -9.92
N TYR A 189 10.44 3.65 -9.81
CA TYR A 189 10.13 2.34 -9.26
C TYR A 189 9.06 1.62 -10.09
N ALA A 190 9.10 0.30 -10.03
CA ALA A 190 8.11 -0.59 -10.60
C ALA A 190 7.90 -1.78 -9.67
N GLN A 191 6.66 -2.23 -9.53
CA GLN A 191 6.33 -3.33 -8.65
C GLN A 191 5.23 -4.22 -9.21
N ALA A 192 5.33 -5.50 -8.87
CA ALA A 192 4.34 -6.52 -9.19
C ALA A 192 3.96 -7.22 -7.89
N LYS A 193 2.68 -7.24 -7.57
CA LYS A 193 2.17 -7.61 -6.24
C LYS A 193 0.96 -8.52 -6.33
N PHE A 194 0.85 -9.35 -5.32
CA PHE A 194 -0.38 -10.00 -4.91
C PHE A 194 -1.12 -9.12 -3.92
N VAL A 195 -2.45 -9.14 -4.00
CA VAL A 195 -3.37 -8.38 -3.13
C VAL A 195 -4.38 -9.35 -2.56
N ALA A 196 -4.66 -9.27 -1.26
CA ALA A 196 -5.74 -10.00 -0.62
C ALA A 196 -6.57 -9.07 0.26
N ALA A 197 -7.89 -9.16 0.14
CA ALA A 197 -8.85 -8.53 1.03
C ALA A 197 -9.70 -9.59 1.73
N ILE A 198 -9.72 -9.56 3.05
CA ILE A 198 -10.26 -10.59 3.92
C ILE A 198 -11.39 -9.98 4.74
N SER A 199 -12.60 -10.54 4.63
CA SER A 199 -13.77 -10.10 5.39
C SER A 199 -14.55 -11.31 5.87
N SER A 200 -15.58 -11.10 6.70
CA SER A 200 -16.51 -12.17 7.00
C SER A 200 -17.27 -12.55 5.72
N GLN A 201 -17.61 -13.83 5.57
CA GLN A 201 -18.45 -14.30 4.47
C GLN A 201 -19.77 -13.52 4.43
N GLY A 202 -20.40 -13.28 5.59
CA GLY A 202 -21.66 -12.54 5.67
C GLY A 202 -21.57 -11.12 5.10
N GLU A 203 -20.48 -10.39 5.33
CA GLU A 203 -20.33 -9.04 4.75
C GLU A 203 -20.18 -9.08 3.22
N TYR A 204 -19.45 -10.06 2.69
CA TYR A 204 -19.35 -10.25 1.24
C TYR A 204 -20.65 -10.70 0.61
N GLU A 205 -21.39 -11.60 1.26
CA GLU A 205 -22.72 -12.00 0.79
C GLU A 205 -23.70 -10.82 0.76
N ARG A 206 -23.63 -9.93 1.75
CA ARG A 206 -24.43 -8.72 1.77
C ARG A 206 -24.07 -7.78 0.63
N MET A 207 -22.78 -7.58 0.34
CA MET A 207 -22.36 -6.63 -0.70
C MET A 207 -22.50 -7.15 -2.14
N PHE A 208 -22.24 -8.43 -2.36
CA PHE A 208 -22.17 -9.00 -3.72
C PHE A 208 -23.33 -9.94 -4.02
N GLY A 209 -23.90 -10.59 -3.00
CA GLY A 209 -24.89 -11.65 -3.14
C GLY A 209 -24.41 -12.98 -2.56
N LYS A 210 -25.36 -13.84 -2.15
CA LYS A 210 -25.08 -15.14 -1.55
C LYS A 210 -24.37 -16.09 -2.52
N GLY A 211 -23.37 -16.82 -2.02
CA GLY A 211 -22.66 -17.87 -2.78
C GLY A 211 -21.71 -17.38 -3.87
N LEU A 212 -21.39 -16.07 -3.89
CA LEU A 212 -20.43 -15.50 -4.84
C LEU A 212 -19.01 -15.42 -4.26
N ILE A 213 -18.87 -15.44 -2.93
CA ILE A 213 -17.58 -15.48 -2.23
C ILE A 213 -17.72 -16.40 -1.00
N ASP A 214 -17.28 -17.64 -1.12
CA ASP A 214 -17.54 -18.66 -0.10
C ASP A 214 -16.52 -18.67 1.05
N ASN A 215 -15.33 -18.13 0.82
CA ASN A 215 -14.20 -18.31 1.73
C ASN A 215 -13.77 -17.02 2.47
N GLY A 216 -14.54 -15.94 2.34
CA GLY A 216 -14.25 -14.68 3.04
C GLY A 216 -12.98 -13.96 2.55
N TYR A 217 -12.46 -14.29 1.37
CA TYR A 217 -11.31 -13.62 0.78
C TYR A 217 -11.51 -13.27 -0.69
N LEU A 218 -10.94 -12.13 -1.08
CA LEU A 218 -10.76 -11.69 -2.45
C LEU A 218 -9.26 -11.61 -2.71
N LEU A 219 -8.78 -12.37 -3.70
CA LEU A 219 -7.36 -12.39 -4.08
C LEU A 219 -7.20 -11.72 -5.43
N GLY A 220 -6.11 -11.00 -5.63
CA GLY A 220 -5.87 -10.22 -6.83
C GLY A 220 -4.38 -9.98 -7.04
N TYR A 221 -4.10 -9.23 -8.09
CA TYR A 221 -2.76 -8.81 -8.44
C TYR A 221 -2.77 -7.34 -8.85
N ALA A 222 -1.60 -6.72 -8.72
CA ALA A 222 -1.37 -5.35 -9.12
C ALA A 222 0.02 -5.21 -9.73
N ILE A 223 0.10 -4.48 -10.84
CA ILE A 223 1.37 -4.03 -11.40
C ILE A 223 1.31 -2.52 -11.45
N ASP A 224 2.32 -1.86 -10.90
CA ASP A 224 2.38 -0.40 -10.95
C ASP A 224 3.81 0.10 -11.07
N ALA A 225 3.95 1.26 -11.68
CA ALA A 225 5.21 1.96 -11.83
C ALA A 225 4.99 3.45 -11.53
N GLY A 226 6.04 4.09 -11.03
CA GLY A 226 5.96 5.48 -10.67
C GLY A 226 7.32 6.15 -10.71
N ILE A 227 7.25 7.46 -10.66
CA ILE A 227 8.39 8.34 -10.54
C ILE A 227 8.20 9.24 -9.34
N GLU A 228 9.28 9.53 -8.65
CA GLU A 228 9.29 10.48 -7.55
C GLU A 228 10.26 11.61 -7.83
N ILE A 229 9.74 12.82 -7.66
CA ILE A 229 10.40 14.08 -7.93
C ILE A 229 10.76 14.74 -6.62
N ASN A 230 12.07 14.87 -6.41
CA ASN A 230 12.68 15.58 -5.31
C ASN A 230 12.10 15.17 -3.94
N ARG A 231 11.68 13.92 -3.69
CA ARG A 231 11.10 13.53 -2.38
C ARG A 231 9.92 14.38 -1.92
N VAL A 232 9.23 15.02 -2.86
CA VAL A 232 8.04 15.84 -2.59
C VAL A 232 6.84 15.26 -3.31
N ILE A 233 6.96 14.94 -4.60
CA ILE A 233 5.84 14.53 -5.43
C ILE A 233 6.13 13.14 -5.99
N SER A 234 5.17 12.23 -5.86
CA SER A 234 5.18 10.93 -6.52
C SER A 234 4.03 10.87 -7.50
N ALA A 235 4.31 10.48 -8.74
CA ALA A 235 3.31 10.19 -9.75
C ALA A 235 3.39 8.71 -10.09
N LYS A 236 2.25 8.02 -10.06
CA LYS A 236 2.19 6.57 -10.23
C LYS A 236 1.05 6.17 -11.16
N LEU A 237 1.30 5.14 -11.95
CA LEU A 237 0.30 4.47 -12.75
C LEU A 237 0.31 2.98 -12.42
N GLY A 238 -0.87 2.40 -12.22
CA GLY A 238 -0.99 0.99 -11.94
C GLY A 238 -2.26 0.36 -12.48
N VAL A 239 -2.21 -0.95 -12.64
CA VAL A 239 -3.34 -1.79 -13.03
C VAL A 239 -3.57 -2.80 -11.91
N TYR A 240 -4.81 -2.89 -11.44
CA TYR A 240 -5.22 -3.71 -10.30
C TYR A 240 -6.37 -4.61 -10.74
N GLN A 241 -6.33 -5.89 -10.37
CA GLN A 241 -7.42 -6.81 -10.70
C GLN A 241 -7.58 -7.89 -9.64
N TYR A 242 -8.83 -8.11 -9.21
CA TYR A 242 -9.20 -9.27 -8.43
C TYR A 242 -9.40 -10.49 -9.33
N THR A 243 -9.04 -11.66 -8.83
CA THR A 243 -9.44 -12.95 -9.39
C THR A 243 -10.95 -13.13 -9.15
N ASN A 244 -11.69 -13.33 -10.23
CA ASN A 244 -13.16 -13.34 -10.19
C ASN A 244 -13.72 -14.76 -10.38
N HIS A 245 -13.61 -15.58 -9.33
CA HIS A 245 -14.14 -16.94 -9.37
C HIS A 245 -15.68 -16.98 -9.25
N GLY A 246 -16.28 -16.00 -8.57
CA GLY A 246 -17.72 -15.91 -8.32
C GLY A 246 -18.54 -15.22 -9.42
N ASN A 247 -17.95 -14.89 -10.57
CA ASN A 247 -18.60 -14.15 -11.67
C ASN A 247 -19.20 -12.78 -11.28
N ILE A 248 -18.67 -12.15 -10.23
CA ILE A 248 -19.11 -10.83 -9.76
C ILE A 248 -18.75 -9.78 -10.82
N GLU A 249 -19.74 -9.07 -11.37
CA GLU A 249 -19.53 -8.17 -12.51
C GLU A 249 -18.44 -7.11 -12.23
N LEU A 250 -18.45 -6.51 -11.04
CA LEU A 250 -17.50 -5.48 -10.61
C LEU A 250 -16.04 -5.95 -10.59
N LEU A 251 -15.80 -7.27 -10.51
CA LEU A 251 -14.45 -7.84 -10.44
C LEU A 251 -13.93 -8.31 -11.81
N LYS A 252 -14.72 -8.20 -12.87
CA LYS A 252 -14.34 -8.69 -14.22
C LYS A 252 -13.31 -7.79 -14.91
N SER A 253 -13.42 -6.48 -14.68
CA SER A 253 -12.57 -5.50 -15.35
C SER A 253 -11.38 -5.11 -14.48
N PRO A 254 -10.19 -4.90 -15.08
CA PRO A 254 -9.08 -4.30 -14.35
C PRO A 254 -9.40 -2.85 -14.02
N VAL A 255 -8.93 -2.40 -12.87
CA VAL A 255 -8.98 -1.01 -12.43
C VAL A 255 -7.62 -0.38 -12.71
N VAL A 256 -7.59 0.63 -13.58
CA VAL A 256 -6.40 1.43 -13.80
C VAL A 256 -6.44 2.60 -12.83
N LYS A 257 -5.33 2.82 -12.13
CA LYS A 257 -5.18 3.83 -11.09
C LYS A 257 -4.03 4.76 -11.43
N PHE A 258 -4.31 6.04 -11.47
CA PHE A 258 -3.31 7.09 -11.48
C PHE A 258 -3.25 7.74 -10.10
N SER A 259 -2.07 7.80 -9.48
CA SER A 259 -1.86 8.37 -8.15
C SER A 259 -0.96 9.59 -8.23
N LEU A 260 -1.33 10.64 -7.49
CA LEU A 260 -0.50 11.79 -7.19
C LEU A 260 -0.35 11.90 -5.67
N ASP A 261 0.84 11.59 -5.18
CA ASP A 261 1.14 11.62 -3.76
C ASP A 261 2.09 12.79 -3.46
N TYR A 262 1.94 13.38 -2.28
CA TYR A 262 2.81 14.47 -1.86
C TYR A 262 3.32 14.30 -0.43
N THR A 263 4.52 14.80 -0.19
CA THR A 263 5.15 14.88 1.13
C THR A 263 5.40 16.34 1.49
N LEU A 264 4.84 16.78 2.62
CA LEU A 264 5.09 18.10 3.17
C LEU A 264 6.49 18.15 3.79
N ARG A 265 7.34 19.04 3.26
CA ARG A 265 8.64 19.37 3.83
C ARG A 265 8.46 20.45 4.90
N LYS A 266 9.14 20.29 6.04
CA LYS A 266 9.29 21.35 7.04
C LYS A 266 10.34 22.34 6.57
#